data_AF-A0AAV2VPM0-F1
#
_entry.id   AF-A0AAV2VPM0-F1
#
_cell.length_a   1.000
_cell.length_b   1.000
_cell.length_c   1.000
_cell.angle_alpha   90.00
_cell.angle_beta   90.00
_cell.angle_gamma   90.00
#
_symmetry.space_group_name_H-M   'P 1'
#
loop_
_entity.id
_entity.type
_entity.pdbx_description
1 polymer ?
#
loop_
_entity_poly.entity_id
_entity_poly.type
_entity_poly.pdbx_seq_one_letter_code
_entity_poly.pdbx_strand_id
1 'polypeptide(L)'
;MDKTETNQECENSLNRENKIACAILKGAKTADVAAVNGIKYAQCREILHKFCRRVNREAYEKINVDAANNDCHSPFLEQLRENRELFIPQNAPRDPEQLRREIEEQNQRLTDAQINLRSERTILSQLQSELATAIQKK
;
A
#
# COMPACT_ATOMS: atom_id res chain seq x y z
N MET A 1 -7.57 -27.22 -5.50
CA MET A 1 -6.92 -26.19 -6.34
C MET A 1 -6.66 -25.00 -5.46
N ASP A 2 -5.37 -24.79 -5.23
CA ASP A 2 -4.72 -23.96 -4.22
C ASP A 2 -5.01 -22.47 -4.34
N LYS A 3 -5.56 -21.89 -3.26
CA LYS A 3 -5.69 -20.43 -3.07
C LYS A 3 -4.55 -19.84 -2.22
N THR A 4 -3.71 -20.70 -1.65
CA THR A 4 -2.59 -20.36 -0.78
C THR A 4 -1.33 -20.04 -1.57
N GLU A 5 -1.08 -20.73 -2.69
CA GLU A 5 0.08 -20.48 -3.56
C GLU A 5 0.03 -19.09 -4.21
N THR A 6 -1.16 -18.64 -4.60
CA THR A 6 -1.37 -17.37 -5.32
C THR A 6 -1.07 -16.12 -4.47
N ASN A 7 -1.35 -16.17 -3.16
CA ASN A 7 -1.05 -15.05 -2.27
C ASN A 7 0.45 -14.94 -1.98
N GLN A 8 1.14 -16.08 -1.87
CA GLN A 8 2.56 -16.13 -1.55
C GLN A 8 3.46 -15.70 -2.72
N GLU A 9 3.05 -16.02 -3.96
CA GLU A 9 3.69 -15.50 -5.17
C GLU A 9 3.52 -13.97 -5.33
N CYS A 10 2.35 -13.45 -4.99
CA CYS A 10 2.08 -12.00 -4.98
C CYS A 10 2.95 -11.25 -3.95
N GLU A 11 3.09 -11.79 -2.74
CA GLU A 11 3.95 -11.20 -1.69
C GLU A 11 5.44 -11.21 -2.08
N ASN A 12 5.92 -12.30 -2.68
CA ASN A 12 7.29 -12.42 -3.17
C ASN A 12 7.59 -11.43 -4.31
N SER A 13 6.63 -11.23 -5.21
CA SER A 13 6.72 -10.25 -6.30
C SER A 13 6.79 -8.81 -5.77
N LEU A 14 5.91 -8.45 -4.84
CA LEU A 14 5.88 -7.14 -4.18
C LEU A 14 7.18 -6.84 -3.43
N ASN A 15 7.75 -7.83 -2.74
CA ASN A 15 9.00 -7.69 -2.02
C ASN A 15 10.18 -7.44 -2.97
N ARG A 16 10.21 -8.12 -4.12
CA ARG A 16 11.22 -7.88 -5.17
C ARG A 16 11.11 -6.48 -5.77
N GLU A 17 9.90 -6.03 -6.11
CA GLU A 17 9.65 -4.67 -6.61
C GLU A 17 10.10 -3.59 -5.61
N ASN A 18 9.79 -3.77 -4.33
CA ASN A 18 10.21 -2.87 -3.26
C ASN A 18 11.74 -2.77 -3.17
N LYS A 19 12.46 -3.91 -3.25
CA LYS A 19 13.92 -3.93 -3.23
C LYS A 19 14.52 -3.19 -4.43
N ILE A 20 13.96 -3.38 -5.63
CA ILE A 20 14.37 -2.70 -6.87
C ILE A 20 14.20 -1.18 -6.72
N ALA A 21 13.00 -0.72 -6.34
CA ALA A 21 12.70 0.71 -6.20
C ALA A 21 13.56 1.37 -5.11
N CYS A 22 13.69 0.74 -3.94
CA CYS A 22 14.54 1.22 -2.86
C CYS A 22 16.02 1.31 -3.26
N ALA A 23 16.55 0.34 -4.01
CA ALA A 23 17.93 0.39 -4.49
C ALA A 23 18.16 1.60 -5.40
N ILE A 24 17.23 1.85 -6.33
CA ILE A 24 17.29 2.97 -7.27
C ILE A 24 17.21 4.32 -6.54
N LEU A 25 16.29 4.46 -5.58
CA LEU A 25 16.14 5.67 -4.75
C LEU A 25 17.33 5.91 -3.82
N LYS A 26 18.02 4.86 -3.36
CA LYS A 26 19.26 4.96 -2.58
C LYS A 26 20.49 5.35 -3.42
N GLY A 27 20.35 5.44 -4.75
CA GLY A 27 21.41 5.91 -5.65
C GLY A 27 22.00 4.85 -6.57
N ALA A 28 21.53 3.59 -6.53
CA ALA A 28 22.00 2.57 -7.46
C ALA A 28 21.65 2.95 -8.92
N LYS A 29 22.55 2.65 -9.87
CA LYS A 29 22.28 2.90 -11.28
C LYS A 29 21.16 1.97 -11.75
N THR A 30 20.16 2.54 -12.41
CA THR A 30 18.99 1.80 -12.89
C THR A 30 19.37 0.68 -13.86
N ALA A 31 20.43 0.87 -14.67
CA ALA A 31 20.96 -0.14 -15.57
C ALA A 31 21.55 -1.36 -14.83
N ASP A 32 22.30 -1.12 -13.74
CA ASP A 32 22.90 -2.18 -12.94
C ASP A 32 21.82 -2.96 -12.19
N VAL A 33 20.82 -2.26 -11.63
CA VAL A 33 19.67 -2.88 -10.96
C VAL A 33 18.85 -3.73 -11.95
N ALA A 34 18.66 -3.25 -13.18
CA ALA A 34 17.99 -3.99 -14.25
C ALA A 34 18.73 -5.29 -14.59
N ALA A 35 20.06 -5.23 -14.75
CA ALA A 35 20.90 -6.38 -15.06
C ALA A 35 20.88 -7.43 -13.94
N VAL A 36 21.07 -7.02 -12.68
CA VAL A 36 21.04 -7.92 -11.51
C VAL A 36 19.70 -8.63 -11.36
N ASN A 37 18.61 -7.95 -11.70
CA ASN A 37 17.26 -8.51 -11.60
C ASN A 37 16.78 -9.17 -12.91
N GLY A 38 17.57 -9.18 -13.98
CA GLY A 38 17.17 -9.76 -15.27
C GLY A 38 15.92 -9.10 -15.88
N ILE A 39 15.71 -7.80 -15.67
CA ILE A 39 14.56 -7.04 -16.18
C ILE A 39 15.01 -5.89 -17.10
N LYS A 40 14.08 -5.34 -17.88
CA LYS A 40 14.37 -4.21 -18.79
C LYS A 40 14.45 -2.89 -18.01
N TYR A 41 15.24 -1.94 -18.51
CA TYR A 41 15.37 -0.59 -17.94
C TYR A 41 14.00 0.11 -17.79
N ALA A 42 13.16 0.04 -18.82
CA ALA A 42 11.82 0.63 -18.80
C ALA A 42 10.95 0.04 -17.68
N GLN A 43 11.10 -1.26 -17.41
CA GLN A 43 10.39 -1.95 -16.34
C GLN A 43 10.89 -1.51 -14.95
N CYS A 44 12.19 -1.28 -14.77
CA CYS A 44 12.71 -0.68 -13.53
C CYS A 44 12.11 0.70 -13.26
N ARG A 45 11.98 1.53 -14.30
CA ARG A 45 11.36 2.85 -14.19
C ARG A 45 9.89 2.72 -13.80
N GLU A 46 9.14 1.84 -14.45
CA GLU A 46 7.73 1.59 -14.11
C GLU A 46 7.56 1.10 -12.66
N ILE A 47 8.39 0.14 -12.21
CA ILE A 47 8.40 -0.35 -10.83
C ILE A 47 8.66 0.79 -9.85
N LEU A 48 9.62 1.67 -10.15
CA LEU A 48 9.93 2.82 -9.32
C LEU A 48 8.72 3.75 -9.17
N HIS A 49 8.07 4.14 -10.28
CA HIS A 49 6.90 5.03 -10.23
C HIS A 49 5.71 4.39 -9.52
N LYS A 50 5.45 3.10 -9.76
CA LYS A 50 4.40 2.35 -9.05
C LYS A 50 4.68 2.29 -7.55
N PHE A 51 5.93 2.04 -7.17
CA PHE A 51 6.35 2.02 -5.77
C PHE A 51 6.15 3.38 -5.10
N CYS A 52 6.67 4.47 -5.67
CA CYS A 52 6.53 5.80 -5.08
C CYS A 52 5.06 6.22 -4.92
N ARG A 53 4.22 5.95 -5.93
CA ARG A 53 2.77 6.20 -5.88
C ARG A 53 2.06 5.35 -4.81
N ARG A 54 2.50 4.11 -4.60
CA ARG A 54 1.93 3.19 -3.60
C ARG A 54 2.31 3.60 -2.17
N VAL A 55 3.55 4.01 -1.94
CA VAL A 55 4.06 4.33 -0.60
C VAL A 55 3.55 5.69 -0.10
N ASN A 56 3.63 6.72 -0.94
CA ASN A 56 3.19 8.06 -0.58
C ASN A 56 2.58 8.76 -1.80
N ARG A 57 1.28 8.51 -2.00
CA ARG A 57 0.54 9.00 -3.15
C ARG A 57 0.55 10.52 -3.24
N GLU A 58 0.32 11.21 -2.12
CA GLU A 58 0.26 12.68 -2.08
C GLU A 58 1.60 13.32 -2.43
N ALA A 59 2.71 12.80 -1.88
CA ALA A 59 4.04 13.29 -2.21
C ALA A 59 4.36 13.04 -3.69
N TYR A 60 4.02 11.84 -4.21
CA TYR A 60 4.23 11.52 -5.62
C TYR A 60 3.42 12.43 -6.56
N GLU A 61 2.15 12.68 -6.24
CA GLU A 61 1.28 13.55 -7.06
C GLU A 61 1.78 14.99 -7.07
N LYS A 62 2.25 15.53 -5.93
CA LYS A 62 2.87 16.86 -5.86
C LYS A 62 4.09 16.96 -6.78
N ILE A 63 5.04 16.03 -6.66
CA ILE A 63 6.23 16.02 -7.52
C ILE A 63 5.85 15.82 -8.99
N ASN A 64 4.80 15.05 -9.27
CA ASN A 64 4.32 14.86 -10.64
C ASN A 64 3.69 16.13 -11.22
N VAL A 65 2.99 16.93 -10.41
CA VAL A 65 2.49 18.26 -10.82
C VAL A 65 3.67 19.21 -11.08
N ASP A 66 4.68 19.20 -10.21
CA ASP A 66 5.89 20.00 -10.41
C ASP A 66 6.66 19.60 -11.68
N ALA A 67 6.72 18.31 -11.98
CA ALA A 67 7.30 17.80 -13.22
C ALA A 67 6.47 18.21 -14.46
N ALA A 68 5.13 18.17 -14.37
CA ALA A 68 4.25 18.60 -15.44
C ALA A 68 4.39 20.11 -15.74
N ASN A 69 4.64 20.93 -14.73
CA ASN A 69 4.94 22.37 -14.91
C ASN A 69 6.27 22.62 -15.66
N ASN A 70 7.14 21.61 -15.75
CA ASN A 70 8.38 21.63 -16.52
C ASN A 70 8.24 20.86 -17.85
N ASP A 71 7.04 20.76 -18.40
CA ASP A 71 6.70 20.04 -19.65
C ASP A 71 7.05 18.54 -19.66
N CYS A 72 7.06 17.90 -18.49
CA CYS A 72 7.38 16.48 -18.36
C CYS A 72 6.17 15.63 -17.96
N HIS A 73 5.93 14.52 -18.69
CA HIS A 73 4.79 13.62 -18.42
C HIS A 73 4.92 12.77 -17.15
N SER A 74 6.09 12.73 -16.52
CA SER A 74 6.36 11.96 -15.30
C SER A 74 7.55 12.56 -14.55
N PRO A 75 7.64 12.42 -13.23
CA PRO A 75 8.77 12.94 -12.46
C PRO A 75 10.09 12.28 -12.87
N PHE A 76 11.16 13.06 -12.89
CA PHE A 76 12.50 12.55 -13.15
C PHE A 76 13.03 11.76 -11.96
N LEU A 77 14.02 10.90 -12.22
CA LEU A 77 14.64 10.08 -11.19
C LEU A 77 15.33 10.96 -10.13
N GLU A 78 15.91 12.07 -10.55
CA GLU A 78 16.58 13.06 -9.73
C GLU A 78 15.60 13.68 -8.73
N GLN A 79 14.42 14.11 -9.17
CA GLN A 79 13.36 14.67 -8.32
C GLN A 79 12.85 13.65 -7.29
N LEU A 80 12.71 12.39 -7.70
CA LEU A 80 12.32 11.30 -6.80
C LEU A 80 13.43 10.98 -5.78
N ARG A 81 14.70 11.13 -6.16
CA ARG A 81 15.87 10.93 -5.27
C ARG A 81 16.06 12.07 -4.27
N GLU A 82 15.81 13.31 -4.68
CA GLU A 82 15.81 14.48 -3.78
C GLU A 82 14.78 14.29 -2.66
N ASN A 83 13.63 13.71 -2.99
CA ASN A 83 12.55 13.42 -2.06
C ASN A 83 12.56 11.98 -1.52
N ARG A 84 13.71 11.29 -1.58
CA ARG A 84 13.82 9.86 -1.23
C ARG A 84 13.28 9.52 0.16
N GLU A 85 13.36 10.45 1.10
CA GLU A 85 12.94 10.28 2.49
C GLU A 85 11.41 10.17 2.63
N LEU A 86 10.66 10.67 1.65
CA LEU A 86 9.20 10.56 1.58
C LEU A 86 8.74 9.18 1.08
N PHE A 87 9.65 8.40 0.47
CA PHE A 87 9.35 7.14 -0.21
C PHE A 87 10.06 5.94 0.38
N ILE A 88 11.29 6.10 0.86
CA ILE A 88 12.01 5.07 1.60
C ILE A 88 11.72 5.33 3.07
N PRO A 89 11.06 4.39 3.77
CA PRO A 89 10.97 4.48 5.22
C PRO A 89 12.39 4.58 5.76
N GLN A 90 12.72 5.70 6.40
CA GLN A 90 14.01 5.82 7.05
C GLN A 90 14.10 4.66 8.04
N ASN A 91 15.19 3.89 7.98
CA ASN A 91 15.54 2.91 9.01
C ASN A 91 15.92 3.62 10.32
N ALA A 92 15.22 4.69 10.71
CA ALA A 92 15.16 5.07 12.09
C ALA A 92 14.50 3.89 12.82
N PRO A 93 15.05 3.41 13.94
CA PRO A 93 14.32 2.50 14.80
C PRO A 93 13.00 3.20 15.12
N ARG A 94 11.91 2.66 14.57
CA ARG A 94 10.56 3.15 14.83
C ARG A 94 10.41 3.15 16.34
N ASP A 95 10.10 4.31 16.92
CA ASP A 95 9.99 4.44 18.37
C ASP A 95 9.02 3.36 18.89
N PRO A 96 9.47 2.43 19.74
CA PRO A 96 8.62 1.35 20.22
C PRO A 96 7.36 1.87 20.91
N GLU A 97 7.40 3.06 21.51
CA GLU A 97 6.23 3.70 22.10
C GLU A 97 5.23 4.20 21.04
N GLN A 98 5.70 4.72 19.91
CA GLN A 98 4.84 5.10 18.80
C GLN A 98 4.17 3.88 18.16
N LEU A 99 4.92 2.79 17.96
CA LEU A 99 4.39 1.51 17.47
C LEU A 99 3.33 0.94 18.40
N ARG A 100 3.54 1.01 19.72
CA ARG A 100 2.54 0.57 20.72
C ARG A 100 1.24 1.36 20.60
N ARG A 101 1.33 2.68 20.46
CA ARG A 101 0.14 3.55 20.27
C ARG A 101 -0.60 3.23 18.99
N GLU A 102 0.10 3.04 17.88
CA GLU A 102 -0.52 2.66 16.60
C GLU A 102 -1.22 1.29 16.67
N ILE A 103 -0.60 0.31 17.34
CA ILE A 103 -1.21 -1.02 17.57
C ILE A 103 -2.46 -0.90 18.44
N GLU A 104 -2.41 -0.09 19.50
CA GLU A 104 -3.54 0.14 20.40
C GLU A 104 -4.71 0.83 19.68
N GLU A 105 -4.42 1.83 18.84
CA GLU A 105 -5.43 2.50 18.02
C GLU A 105 -6.07 1.54 17.00
N GLN A 106 -5.27 0.67 16.37
CA GLN A 106 -5.79 -0.35 15.46
C GLN A 106 -6.65 -1.38 16.18
N ASN A 107 -6.24 -1.82 17.37
CA ASN A 107 -7.03 -2.75 18.18
C ASN A 107 -8.36 -2.14 18.63
N GLN A 108 -8.37 -0.84 18.96
CA GLN A 108 -9.60 -0.14 19.30
C GLN A 108 -10.55 -0.09 18.10
N ARG A 109 -10.05 0.30 16.92
CA ARG A 109 -10.85 0.31 15.68
C ARG A 109 -11.42 -1.06 15.34
N LEU A 110 -10.64 -2.14 15.52
CA LEU A 110 -11.10 -3.51 15.31
C LEU A 110 -12.19 -3.91 16.31
N THR A 111 -12.03 -3.52 17.57
CA THR A 111 -13.02 -3.78 18.62
C THR A 111 -14.34 -3.07 18.32
N ASP A 112 -14.27 -1.79 17.94
CA ASP A 112 -15.45 -1.00 17.56
C ASP A 112 -16.15 -1.60 16.33
N ALA A 113 -15.39 -1.98 15.30
CA ALA A 113 -15.93 -2.66 14.12
C ALA A 113 -16.59 -3.99 14.48
N GLN A 114 -16.03 -4.75 15.42
CA GLN A 114 -16.60 -6.01 15.88
C GLN A 114 -17.89 -5.81 16.69
N ILE A 115 -17.97 -4.75 17.50
CA ILE A 115 -19.19 -4.35 18.20
C ILE A 115 -20.27 -3.97 17.20
N ASN A 116 -19.95 -3.13 16.22
CA ASN A 116 -20.89 -2.70 15.19
C ASN A 116 -21.42 -3.90 14.38
N LEU A 117 -20.54 -4.82 13.99
CA LEU A 117 -20.94 -6.04 13.29
C LEU A 117 -21.91 -6.90 14.12
N ARG A 118 -21.69 -7.00 15.43
CA ARG A 118 -22.61 -7.72 16.32
C ARG A 118 -23.97 -7.03 16.41
N SER A 119 -24.01 -5.70 16.54
CA SER A 119 -25.28 -4.96 16.56
C SER A 119 -26.04 -5.10 15.25
N GLU A 120 -25.37 -5.01 14.11
CA GLU A 120 -25.99 -5.17 12.79
C GLU A 120 -26.58 -6.58 12.62
N ARG A 121 -25.88 -7.62 13.07
CA ARG A 121 -26.40 -9.00 13.05
C ARG A 121 -27.64 -9.17 13.90
N THR A 122 -27.68 -8.54 15.08
CA THR A 122 -28.85 -8.60 15.97
C THR A 122 -30.06 -7.90 15.32
N ILE A 123 -29.85 -6.73 14.73
CA ILE A 123 -30.90 -5.98 14.01
C ILE A 123 -31.41 -6.80 12.82
N LEU A 124 -30.51 -7.36 12.01
CA LEU A 124 -30.89 -8.22 10.89
C LEU A 124 -31.70 -9.44 11.35
N SER A 125 -31.32 -10.05 12.47
CA SER A 125 -32.05 -11.19 13.02
C SER A 125 -33.46 -10.81 13.49
N GLN A 126 -33.65 -9.62 14.07
CA GLN A 126 -34.97 -9.12 14.46
C GLN A 126 -35.83 -8.82 13.23
N LEU A 127 -35.29 -8.15 12.22
CA LEU A 127 -36.00 -7.86 10.98
C LEU A 127 -36.41 -9.16 10.24
N GLN A 128 -35.55 -10.17 10.25
CA GLN A 128 -35.86 -11.49 9.68
C GLN A 128 -37.00 -12.20 10.44
N SER A 129 -37.02 -12.13 11.77
CA SER A 129 -38.09 -12.76 12.56
C SER A 129 -39.43 -12.02 12.41
N GLU A 130 -39.40 -10.69 12.34
CA GLU A 130 -40.59 -9.87 12.04
C GLU A 130 -41.14 -10.17 10.64
N LEU A 131 -40.27 -10.26 9.62
CA LEU A 131 -40.66 -10.60 8.26
C LEU A 131 -41.24 -12.02 8.17
N ALA A 132 -40.64 -13.00 8.83
CA ALA A 132 -41.16 -14.37 8.89
C ALA A 132 -42.55 -14.42 9.56
N THR A 133 -42.73 -13.67 10.65
CA THR A 133 -44.02 -13.57 11.35
C THR A 133 -45.08 -12.86 10.51
N ALA A 134 -44.70 -11.83 9.75
CA ALA A 134 -45.60 -11.11 8.84
C ALA A 134 -46.04 -11.97 7.64
N ILE A 135 -45.16 -12.85 7.14
CA ILE A 135 -45.48 -13.79 6.06
C ILE A 135 -46.45 -14.88 6.54
N GLN A 136 -46.31 -15.40 7.78
CA GLN A 136 -47.21 -16.41 8.33
C GLN A 136 -48.62 -15.89 8.70
N LYS A 137 -48.78 -14.57 8.83
CA LYS A 137 -50.08 -13.91 9.12
C LYS A 137 -50.89 -13.59 7.86
N LYS A 138 -50.36 -13.86 6.67
CA LYS A 138 -51.08 -13.81 5.39
C LYS A 138 -51.52 -15.21 4.98
#